data_AF-A0A3V7KHQ5-F1
#
_entry.id   AF-A0A3V7KHQ5-F1
#
_cell.length_a   1.000
_cell.length_b   1.000
_cell.length_c   1.000
_cell.angle_alpha   90.00
_cell.angle_beta   90.00
_cell.angle_gamma   90.00
#
_symmetry.space_group_name_H-M   'P 1'
#
loop_
_entity.id
_entity.type
_entity.pdbx_description
1 polymer ?
#
loop_
_entity_poly.entity_id
_entity_poly.type
_entity_poly.pdbx_seq_one_letter_code
_entity_poly.pdbx_strand_id
1 'polypeptide(L)' 'MKKSVSLLSVLWFFCTCAGAVELMKWERIPLQIPLTVGQERIIFVDKNVRVGFPASLNGKLRIQSNSGTVYLDARAA' A
#
# COMPACT_ATOMS: atom_id res chain seq x y z
N MET A 1 24.59 22.35 -26.56
CA MET A 1 23.15 22.45 -26.22
C MET A 1 22.37 21.15 -26.43
N LYS A 2 22.66 20.31 -27.44
CA LYS A 2 21.92 19.05 -27.72
C LYS A 2 22.09 17.94 -26.67
N LYS A 3 23.23 17.86 -25.99
CA LYS A 3 23.51 16.85 -24.94
C LYS A 3 22.67 17.05 -23.66
N SER A 4 22.36 18.31 -23.32
CA SER A 4 21.56 18.65 -22.12
C SER A 4 20.08 18.30 -22.28
N VAL A 5 19.55 18.38 -23.50
CA VAL A 5 18.17 17.96 -23.81
C VAL A 5 18.03 16.44 -23.68
N SER A 6 19.05 15.68 -24.12
CA SER A 6 19.05 14.22 -24.00
C SER A 6 19.09 13.73 -22.56
N LEU A 7 19.75 14.46 -21.65
CA LEU A 7 19.82 14.11 -20.23
C LEU A 7 18.47 14.34 -19.52
N LEU A 8 17.73 15.38 -19.92
CA LEU A 8 16.39 15.67 -19.40
C LEU A 8 15.39 14.56 -19.77
N SER A 9 15.47 14.02 -20.98
CA SER A 9 14.58 12.93 -21.44
C SER A 9 14.76 11.63 -20.65
N VAL A 10 16.00 11.32 -20.26
CA VAL A 10 16.31 10.14 -19.45
C VAL A 10 15.80 10.31 -18.02
N LEU A 11 15.92 11.50 -17.43
CA LEU A 11 15.41 11.77 -16.08
C LEU A 11 13.89 11.62 -15.97
N TRP A 12 13.15 11.91 -17.03
CA TRP A 12 11.68 11.84 -17.01
C TRP A 12 11.16 10.40 -16.97
N PHE A 13 11.92 9.44 -17.52
CA PHE A 13 11.56 8.02 -17.53
C PHE A 13 11.58 7.35 -16.15
N PHE A 14 12.31 7.89 -15.18
CA PHE A 14 12.42 7.29 -13.84
C PHE A 14 11.35 7.76 -12.84
N CYS A 15 10.39 8.59 -13.26
CA CYS A 15 9.48 9.29 -12.34
C CYS A 15 8.13 8.56 -12.09
N THR A 16 8.06 7.22 -12.18
CA THR A 16 6.78 6.50 -12.19
C THR A 16 6.60 5.50 -11.05
N CYS A 17 6.76 5.95 -9.80
CA CYS A 17 6.27 5.20 -8.65
C CYS A 17 5.97 6.11 -7.44
N ALA A 18 5.03 7.04 -7.62
CA ALA A 18 4.46 7.78 -6.50
C ALA A 18 3.39 6.92 -5.80
N GLY A 19 3.63 6.54 -4.55
CA GLY A 19 2.60 5.95 -3.68
C GLY A 19 1.69 7.06 -3.14
N ALA A 20 0.40 7.03 -3.48
CA ALA A 20 -0.57 7.98 -2.94
C ALA A 20 -0.98 7.56 -1.52
N VAL A 21 -0.76 8.45 -0.55
CA VAL A 21 -1.32 8.32 0.80
C VAL A 21 -2.81 8.67 0.72
N GLU A 22 -3.65 7.76 1.19
CA GLU A 22 -5.09 7.96 1.26
C GLU A 22 -5.51 8.22 2.70
N LEU A 23 -6.22 9.32 2.93
CA LEU A 23 -6.81 9.65 4.23
C LEU A 23 -8.28 9.24 4.23
N MET A 24 -8.61 8.27 5.08
CA MET A 24 -9.97 7.78 5.24
C MET A 24 -10.42 7.96 6.70
N LYS A 25 -11.65 8.42 6.90
CA LYS A 25 -12.26 8.44 8.23
C LYS A 25 -12.79 7.06 8.58
N TRP A 26 -12.37 6.51 9.72
CA TRP A 26 -12.87 5.23 10.19
C TRP A 26 -14.05 5.39 11.15
N GLU A 27 -15.23 4.99 10.71
CA GLU A 27 -16.48 5.10 11.49
C GLU A 27 -16.80 3.81 12.28
N ARG A 28 -15.80 2.97 12.52
CA ARG A 28 -15.93 1.64 13.17
C ARG A 28 -16.72 0.59 12.37
N ILE A 29 -16.89 0.83 11.07
CA ILE A 29 -17.33 -0.17 10.08
C ILE A 29 -16.11 -0.78 9.37
N PRO A 30 -16.19 -1.99 8.80
CA PRO A 30 -15.12 -2.55 8.00
C PRO A 30 -14.71 -1.59 6.86
N LEU A 31 -13.42 -1.25 6.79
CA LEU A 31 -12.88 -0.39 5.73
C LEU A 31 -12.57 -1.22 4.48
N GLN A 32 -13.03 -0.74 3.33
CA GLN A 32 -12.58 -1.29 2.06
C GLN A 32 -11.20 -0.73 1.73
N ILE A 33 -10.20 -1.61 1.65
CA ILE A 33 -8.81 -1.23 1.40
C ILE A 33 -8.37 -1.87 0.09
N PRO A 34 -8.05 -1.09 -0.95
CA PRO A 34 -7.53 -1.63 -2.19
C PRO A 34 -6.11 -2.15 -2.01
N LEU A 35 -5.89 -3.42 -2.36
CA LEU A 35 -4.58 -4.08 -2.30
C LEU A 35 -4.12 -4.44 -3.71
N THR A 36 -2.88 -4.07 -4.03
CA THR A 36 -2.20 -4.49 -5.26
C THR A 36 -1.27 -5.66 -4.92
N VAL A 37 -1.31 -6.72 -5.73
CA VAL A 37 -0.44 -7.88 -5.52
C VAL A 37 1.02 -7.47 -5.66
N GLY A 38 1.85 -7.93 -4.71
CA GLY A 38 3.28 -7.61 -4.65
C GLY A 38 3.60 -6.24 -4.06
N GLN A 39 2.60 -5.51 -3.55
CA GLN A 39 2.79 -4.25 -2.85
C GLN A 39 2.27 -4.34 -1.41
N GLU A 40 3.06 -3.84 -0.46
CA GLU A 40 2.63 -3.72 0.93
C GLU A 40 1.83 -2.43 1.13
N ARG A 41 0.62 -2.57 1.65
CA ARG A 41 -0.23 -1.46 2.08
C ARG A 41 -0.07 -1.25 3.58
N ILE A 42 0.31 -0.04 3.94
CA ILE A 42 0.47 0.39 5.33
C ILE A 42 -0.72 1.29 5.70
N ILE A 43 -1.36 1.00 6.82
CA ILE A 43 -2.51 1.75 7.32
C ILE A 43 -2.20 2.21 8.73
N PHE A 44 -2.23 3.53 8.93
CA PHE A 44 -2.11 4.12 10.25
C PHE A 44 -3.49 4.23 10.87
N VAL A 45 -3.62 3.72 12.08
CA VAL A 45 -4.83 3.81 12.91
C VAL A 45 -4.44 4.38 14.27
N ASP A 46 -5.28 5.26 14.81
CA ASP A 46 -4.98 6.00 16.06
C ASP A 46 -4.78 5.10 17.31
N LYS A 47 -5.09 3.81 17.20
CA LYS A 47 -5.03 2.85 18.30
C LYS A 47 -4.71 1.44 17.81
N ASN A 48 -4.28 0.58 18.73
CA ASN A 48 -4.08 -0.84 18.45
C ASN A 48 -5.38 -1.52 17.99
N VAL A 49 -5.30 -2.28 16.90
CA VAL A 49 -6.43 -2.99 16.30
C VAL A 49 -6.08 -4.45 16.00
N ARG A 50 -7.11 -5.29 15.97
CA ARG A 50 -7.07 -6.64 15.39
C ARG A 50 -7.78 -6.61 14.05
N VAL A 51 -7.26 -7.37 13.09
CA VAL A 51 -7.78 -7.42 11.73
C VAL A 51 -8.33 -8.82 11.47
N GLY A 52 -9.63 -8.91 11.21
CA GLY A 52 -10.26 -10.14 10.73
C GLY A 52 -10.26 -10.18 9.20
N PHE A 53 -10.14 -11.37 8.62
CA PHE A 53 -10.23 -11.55 7.17
C PHE A 53 -10.84 -12.91 6.81
N PRO A 54 -11.42 -13.08 5.61
CA PRO A 54 -12.01 -14.34 5.19
C PRO A 54 -10.96 -15.44 5.00
N ALA A 55 -11.30 -16.68 5.41
CA ALA A 55 -10.41 -17.84 5.28
C ALA A 55 -9.99 -18.15 3.82
N SER A 56 -10.77 -17.71 2.83
CA SER A 56 -10.45 -17.84 1.40
C SER A 56 -9.18 -17.08 0.98
N LEU A 57 -8.69 -16.14 1.80
CA LEU A 57 -7.45 -15.39 1.57
C LEU A 57 -6.23 -16.00 2.29
N ASN A 58 -6.39 -17.13 2.98
CA ASN A 58 -5.27 -17.83 3.61
C ASN A 58 -4.17 -18.13 2.57
N GLY A 59 -2.92 -17.79 2.91
CA GLY A 59 -1.77 -17.91 2.00
C GLY A 59 -1.65 -16.80 0.95
N LYS A 60 -2.72 -16.02 0.69
CA LYS A 60 -2.77 -14.95 -0.31
C LYS A 60 -2.64 -13.55 0.29
N LEU A 61 -2.94 -13.40 1.58
CA LEU A 61 -2.83 -12.13 2.29
C LEU A 61 -2.05 -12.34 3.58
N ARG A 62 -0.91 -11.64 3.71
CA ARG A 62 -0.19 -11.54 4.97
C ARG A 62 -0.66 -10.28 5.70
N ILE A 63 -0.92 -10.43 7.00
CA ILE A 63 -1.39 -9.34 7.86
C ILE A 63 -0.48 -9.25 9.08
N GLN A 64 -0.04 -8.03 9.40
CA GLN A 64 0.65 -7.71 10.65
C GLN A 64 0.06 -6.44 11.25
N SER A 65 0.02 -6.36 12.59
CA SER A 65 -0.44 -5.18 13.33
C SER A 65 0.53 -4.91 14.47
N ASN A 66 1.04 -3.69 14.55
CA ASN A 66 1.94 -3.24 15.61
C ASN A 66 1.75 -1.75 15.91
N SER A 67 1.58 -1.40 17.18
CA SER A 67 1.51 -0.01 17.67
C SER A 67 0.62 0.93 16.84
N GLY A 68 -0.61 0.48 16.50
CA GLY A 68 -1.54 1.27 15.69
C GLY A 68 -1.19 1.36 14.19
N THR A 69 -0.29 0.52 13.68
CA THR A 69 -0.02 0.40 12.25
C THR A 69 -0.36 -1.00 11.77
N VAL A 70 -1.10 -1.09 10.66
CA VAL A 70 -1.48 -2.36 10.02
C VAL A 70 -0.77 -2.48 8.69
N TYR A 71 -0.13 -3.62 8.48
CA TYR A 71 0.57 -3.97 7.24
C TYR A 71 -0.21 -5.09 6.54
N LEU A 72 -0.59 -4.83 5.30
CA LEU A 72 -1.30 -5.77 4.43
C LEU A 72 -0.46 -6.03 3.19
N ASP A 73 -0.05 -7.28 3.00
CA ASP A 73 0.77 -7.71 1.87
C ASP A 73 0.02 -8.78 1.08
N ALA A 74 -0.53 -8.36 -0.05
CA ALA A 74 -1.25 -9.24 -0.97
C ALA A 74 -0.26 -9.96 -1.88
N ARG A 75 -0.38 -11.28 -1.96
CA ARG A 75 0.51 -12.15 -2.71
C ARG A 75 -0.26 -12.86 -3.81
N ALA A 76 0.43 -13.10 -4.93
CA ALA A 76 -0.05 -14.05 -5.91
C ALA A 76 -0.07 -15.44 -5.25
N ALA A 77 -1.14 -16.18 -5.52
CA ALA A 77 -1.32 -17.54 -5.01
C ALA A 77 -0.32 -18.51 -5.64
#